data_AF-A0A2S0N5U2-F1
#
_entry.id   AF-A0A2S0N5U2-F1
#
_cell.length_a   1.000
_cell.length_b   1.000
_cell.length_c   1.000
_cell.angle_alpha   90.00
_cell.angle_beta   90.00
_cell.angle_gamma   90.00
#
_symmetry.space_group_name_H-M   'P 1'
#
loop_
_entity.id
_entity.type
_entity.pdbx_description
1 polymer ?
#
loop_
_entity_poly.entity_id
_entity_poly.type
_entity_poly.pdbx_seq_one_letter_code
_entity_poly.pdbx_strand_id
1 'polypeptide(L)'
;MNTITDVEIAFGTTKLLPPFDAVPDEFKRGNDYTRLLDHLFAGQPAPEGEIVFREGFDDTEAPSLLNRVVMAHLRSFEPKHEHKIAGLGYLVSQACEVRLT
;
A
#
# COMPACT_ATOMS: atom_id res chain seq x y z
N MET A 1 3.89 13.91 8.85
CA MET A 1 4.02 12.44 8.86
C MET A 1 4.77 11.99 7.61
N ASN A 2 6.09 12.19 7.55
CA ASN A 2 6.92 11.72 6.42
C ASN A 2 8.15 10.99 6.95
N THR A 3 7.95 9.75 7.38
CA THR A 3 9.02 8.91 7.93
C THR A 3 9.71 8.05 6.88
N ILE A 4 9.22 8.06 5.62
CA ILE A 4 9.82 7.36 4.49
C ILE A 4 10.76 8.33 3.77
N THR A 5 12.05 8.03 3.85
CA THR A 5 13.13 8.82 3.25
C THR A 5 13.21 8.59 1.74
N ASP A 6 13.87 9.50 1.03
CA ASP A 6 14.11 9.33 -0.42
C ASP A 6 15.01 8.13 -0.72
N VAL A 7 15.90 7.77 0.22
CA VAL A 7 16.71 6.54 0.12
C VAL A 7 15.83 5.31 0.16
N GLU A 8 14.85 5.25 1.07
CA GLU A 8 13.89 4.14 1.15
C GLU A 8 12.99 4.05 -0.09
N ILE A 9 12.66 5.18 -0.73
CA ILE A 9 11.93 5.17 -2.01
C ILE A 9 12.81 4.60 -3.13
N ALA A 10 14.10 4.93 -3.13
CA ALA A 10 15.02 4.52 -4.18
C ALA A 10 15.41 3.03 -4.07
N PHE A 11 15.57 2.50 -2.86
CA PHE A 11 16.09 1.14 -2.63
C PHE A 11 15.08 0.17 -2.02
N GLY A 12 13.94 0.67 -1.56
CA GLY A 12 12.88 -0.09 -0.94
C GLY A 12 12.95 -0.12 0.59
N THR A 13 11.85 -0.50 1.24
CA THR A 13 11.76 -0.65 2.70
C THR A 13 10.70 -1.68 3.12
N THR A 14 10.81 -2.16 4.34
CA THR A 14 9.80 -3.00 5.03
C THR A 14 9.16 -2.27 6.22
N LYS A 15 9.53 -1.01 6.43
CA LYS A 15 9.09 -0.19 7.56
C LYS A 15 7.58 0.04 7.52
N LEU A 16 6.92 -0.02 8.68
CA LEU A 16 5.46 0.12 8.84
C LEU A 16 4.64 -1.10 8.38
N LEU A 17 5.24 -2.08 7.69
CA LEU A 17 4.53 -3.33 7.43
C LEU A 17 4.32 -4.09 8.74
N PRO A 18 3.07 -4.48 9.07
CA PRO A 18 2.83 -5.36 10.20
C PRO A 18 3.46 -6.75 9.92
N PRO A 19 3.79 -7.53 10.96
CA PRO A 19 4.03 -8.96 10.83
C PRO A 19 2.88 -9.66 10.09
N PHE A 20 3.16 -10.69 9.29
CA PHE A 20 2.16 -11.31 8.43
C PHE A 20 0.98 -11.92 9.21
N ASP A 21 1.25 -12.50 10.38
CA ASP A 21 0.24 -13.05 11.28
C ASP A 21 -0.71 -11.99 11.84
N ALA A 22 -0.23 -10.75 12.02
CA ALA A 22 -1.03 -9.60 12.47
C ALA A 22 -1.88 -8.96 11.35
N VAL A 23 -1.65 -9.30 10.08
CA VAL A 23 -2.48 -8.81 8.97
C VAL A 23 -3.87 -9.48 9.03
N PRO A 24 -4.98 -8.74 8.90
CA PRO A 24 -6.31 -9.35 8.84
C PRO A 24 -6.45 -10.30 7.65
N ASP A 25 -7.17 -11.40 7.83
CA ASP A 25 -7.27 -12.49 6.84
C ASP A 25 -7.85 -12.05 5.48
N GLU A 26 -8.69 -11.02 5.45
CA GLU A 26 -9.24 -10.47 4.22
C GLU A 26 -8.16 -9.92 3.28
N PHE A 27 -7.06 -9.40 3.82
CA PHE A 27 -5.91 -8.92 3.03
C PHE A 27 -4.97 -10.07 2.64
N LYS A 28 -4.99 -11.20 3.35
CA LYS A 28 -4.20 -12.39 2.98
C LYS A 28 -4.83 -13.15 1.83
N ARG A 29 -6.17 -13.19 1.77
CA ARG A 29 -6.94 -13.90 0.72
C ARG A 29 -7.07 -13.10 -0.57
N GLY A 30 -6.91 -11.78 -0.47
CA GLY A 30 -7.06 -10.84 -1.57
C GLY A 30 -8.37 -10.06 -1.50
N ASN A 31 -8.28 -8.76 -1.77
CA ASN A 31 -9.37 -7.81 -1.82
C ASN A 31 -9.02 -6.66 -2.78
N ASP A 32 -9.84 -5.61 -2.82
CA ASP A 32 -9.65 -4.47 -3.72
C ASP A 32 -8.30 -3.77 -3.51
N TYR A 33 -7.84 -3.66 -2.26
CA TYR A 33 -6.53 -3.08 -1.94
C TYR A 33 -5.39 -3.93 -2.50
N THR A 34 -5.41 -5.24 -2.26
CA THR A 34 -4.34 -6.12 -2.75
C THR A 34 -4.33 -6.20 -4.26
N ARG A 35 -5.50 -6.21 -4.91
CA ARG A 35 -5.63 -6.21 -6.38
C ARG A 35 -5.04 -4.94 -6.99
N LEU A 36 -5.34 -3.78 -6.41
CA LEU A 36 -4.74 -2.51 -6.82
C LEU A 36 -3.21 -2.58 -6.70
N LEU A 37 -2.70 -3.04 -5.56
CA LEU A 37 -1.27 -3.13 -5.30
C LEU A 37 -0.55 -4.14 -6.20
N ASP A 38 -1.19 -5.26 -6.53
CA ASP A 38 -0.66 -6.26 -7.47
C ASP A 38 -0.52 -5.69 -8.88
N HIS A 39 -1.52 -4.94 -9.35
CA HIS A 39 -1.44 -4.25 -10.64
C HIS A 39 -0.29 -3.24 -10.65
N LEU A 40 -0.17 -2.43 -9.60
CA LEU A 40 0.92 -1.46 -9.46
C LEU A 40 2.28 -2.15 -9.42
N PHE A 41 2.41 -3.26 -8.68
CA PHE A 41 3.64 -4.05 -8.61
C PHE A 41 4.02 -4.64 -9.97
N ALA A 42 3.04 -5.16 -10.71
CA ALA A 42 3.24 -5.74 -12.03
C ALA A 42 3.47 -4.70 -13.14
N GLY A 43 3.39 -3.41 -12.83
CA GLY A 43 3.44 -2.34 -13.84
C GLY A 43 2.25 -2.37 -14.81
N GLN A 44 1.14 -2.96 -14.39
CA GLN A 44 -0.10 -3.00 -15.14
C GLN A 44 -0.92 -1.72 -14.91
N PRO A 45 -1.83 -1.36 -15.84
CA PRO A 45 -2.77 -0.28 -15.61
C PRO A 45 -3.55 -0.52 -14.32
N ALA A 46 -3.74 0.54 -13.52
CA ALA A 46 -4.57 0.46 -12.33
C ALA A 46 -5.99 0.03 -12.70
N PRO A 47 -6.62 -0.89 -11.95
CA PRO A 47 -8.01 -1.27 -12.17
C PRO A 47 -8.93 -0.05 -12.00
N GLU A 48 -10.04 -0.04 -12.72
CA GLU A 48 -11.05 1.01 -12.58
C GLU A 48 -11.70 0.94 -11.19
N GLY A 49 -12.02 2.10 -10.62
CA GLY A 49 -12.55 2.19 -9.27
C GLY A 49 -12.42 3.58 -8.66
N GLU A 50 -12.67 3.64 -7.34
CA GLU A 50 -12.61 4.85 -6.53
C GLU A 50 -11.66 4.67 -5.35
N ILE A 51 -10.94 5.74 -5.00
CA ILE A 51 -10.14 5.84 -3.79
C ILE A 51 -10.61 7.07 -3.01
N VAL A 52 -11.10 6.87 -1.79
CA VAL A 52 -11.60 7.94 -0.92
C VAL A 52 -10.77 7.99 0.35
N PHE A 53 -10.07 9.10 0.59
CA PHE A 53 -9.30 9.28 1.82
C PHE A 53 -10.21 9.41 3.04
N ARG A 54 -9.78 8.81 4.15
CA ARG A 54 -10.47 8.88 5.43
C ARG A 54 -10.23 10.25 6.09
N GLU A 55 -11.12 10.64 7.00
CA GLU A 55 -10.94 11.84 7.83
C GLU A 55 -9.58 11.79 8.55
N GLY A 56 -8.81 12.87 8.48
CA GLY A 56 -7.44 12.94 9.01
C GLY A 56 -6.35 12.53 8.02
N PHE A 57 -6.74 12.10 6.81
CA PHE A 57 -5.87 11.88 5.64
C PHE A 57 -6.41 12.61 4.40
N ASP A 58 -7.26 13.61 4.59
CA ASP A 58 -7.93 14.40 3.55
C ASP A 58 -7.20 15.71 3.21
N ASP A 59 -5.98 15.89 3.74
CA ASP A 59 -5.13 17.01 3.37
C ASP A 59 -4.54 16.86 1.94
N THR A 60 -4.07 17.98 1.38
CA THR A 60 -3.56 18.05 0.01
C THR A 60 -2.28 17.25 -0.22
N GLU A 61 -1.52 16.92 0.83
CA GLU A 61 -0.28 16.16 0.75
C GLU A 61 -0.51 14.64 0.87
N ALA A 62 -1.60 14.21 1.50
CA ALA A 62 -1.89 12.81 1.78
C ALA A 62 -1.78 11.87 0.57
N PRO A 63 -2.28 12.21 -0.65
CA PRO A 63 -2.09 11.37 -1.83
C PRO A 63 -0.62 11.17 -2.19
N SER A 64 0.18 12.24 -2.11
CA SER A 64 1.61 12.20 -2.41
C SER A 64 2.39 11.37 -1.38
N LEU A 65 2.06 11.55 -0.09
CA LEU A 65 2.68 10.79 1.01
C LEU A 65 2.32 9.30 0.94
N LEU A 66 1.06 8.96 0.66
CA LEU A 66 0.64 7.57 0.48
C LEU A 66 1.37 6.93 -0.70
N ASN A 67 1.48 7.64 -1.83
CA ASN A 67 2.22 7.15 -2.99
C ASN A 67 3.70 6.87 -2.66
N ARG A 68 4.36 7.74 -1.88
CA ARG A 68 5.74 7.52 -1.40
C ARG A 68 5.85 6.23 -0.60
N VAL A 69 4.92 5.98 0.32
CA VAL A 69 4.87 4.74 1.13
C VAL A 69 4.68 3.53 0.22
N VAL A 70 3.70 3.55 -0.68
CA VAL A 70 3.41 2.43 -1.58
C VAL A 70 4.63 2.10 -2.45
N MET A 71 5.21 3.09 -3.12
CA MET A 71 6.32 2.87 -4.04
C MET A 71 7.60 2.36 -3.34
N ALA A 72 7.89 2.84 -2.12
CA ALA A 72 9.01 2.33 -1.33
C ALA A 72 8.83 0.84 -0.98
N HIS A 73 7.61 0.41 -0.66
CA HIS A 73 7.35 -1.00 -0.35
C HIS A 73 7.39 -1.89 -1.59
N LEU A 74 6.76 -1.45 -2.69
CA LEU A 74 6.72 -2.23 -3.93
C LEU A 74 8.11 -2.45 -4.54
N ARG A 75 9.04 -1.52 -4.32
CA ARG A 75 10.43 -1.63 -4.78
C ARG A 75 11.32 -2.56 -3.95
N SER A 76 10.92 -2.85 -2.71
CA SER A 76 11.66 -3.76 -1.84
C SER A 76 11.67 -5.19 -2.41
N PHE A 77 12.75 -5.95 -2.19
CA PHE A 77 12.79 -7.39 -2.50
C PHE A 77 12.22 -8.25 -1.36
N GLU A 78 12.04 -7.67 -0.18
CA GLU A 78 11.50 -8.32 1.02
C GLU A 78 10.28 -7.54 1.56
N PRO A 79 9.38 -8.16 2.33
CA PRO A 79 9.25 -9.60 2.56
C PRO A 79 8.75 -10.31 1.29
N LYS A 80 8.38 -11.60 1.40
CA LYS A 80 7.71 -12.34 0.33
C LYS A 80 6.51 -11.55 -0.21
N HIS A 81 6.26 -11.70 -1.51
CA HIS A 81 5.23 -10.95 -2.22
C HIS A 81 3.86 -10.99 -1.51
N GLU A 82 3.38 -12.16 -1.10
CA GLU A 82 2.12 -12.30 -0.36
C GLU A 82 2.06 -11.45 0.91
N HIS A 83 3.12 -11.47 1.74
CA HIS A 83 3.18 -10.64 2.94
C HIS A 83 3.25 -9.15 2.61
N LYS A 84 4.05 -8.79 1.61
CA LYS A 84 4.19 -7.39 1.18
C LYS A 84 2.86 -6.80 0.74
N ILE A 85 2.14 -7.51 -0.13
CA ILE A 85 0.88 -7.03 -0.69
C ILE A 85 -0.21 -7.01 0.39
N ALA A 86 -0.32 -8.06 1.20
CA ALA A 86 -1.30 -8.11 2.29
C ALA A 86 -1.06 -7.01 3.35
N GLY A 87 0.20 -6.87 3.79
CA GLY A 87 0.58 -5.86 4.78
C GLY A 87 0.42 -4.43 4.27
N LEU A 88 0.82 -4.18 3.02
CA LEU A 88 0.65 -2.86 2.41
C LEU A 88 -0.82 -2.55 2.14
N GLY A 89 -1.63 -3.53 1.73
CA GLY A 89 -3.07 -3.36 1.58
C GLY A 89 -3.74 -2.94 2.88
N TYR A 90 -3.39 -3.59 3.99
CA TYR A 90 -3.88 -3.22 5.32
C TYR A 90 -3.40 -1.83 5.77
N LEU A 91 -2.16 -1.46 5.45
CA LEU A 91 -1.63 -0.13 5.75
C LEU A 91 -2.38 0.95 4.97
N VAL A 92 -2.60 0.74 3.67
CA VAL A 92 -3.36 1.64 2.80
C VAL A 92 -4.80 1.80 3.31
N SER A 93 -5.42 0.71 3.77
CA SER A 93 -6.80 0.75 4.30
C SER A 93 -6.96 1.63 5.54
N GLN A 94 -5.87 1.95 6.25
CA GLN A 94 -5.90 2.90 7.38
C GLN A 94 -6.05 4.35 6.91
N ALA A 95 -5.62 4.68 5.68
CA ALA A 95 -5.60 6.04 5.15
C ALA A 95 -6.75 6.29 4.16
N CYS A 96 -7.16 5.29 3.38
CA CYS A 96 -8.22 5.44 2.39
C CYS A 96 -9.08 4.18 2.28
N GLU A 97 -10.23 4.34 1.64
CA GLU A 97 -11.08 3.26 1.16
C GLU A 97 -10.87 3.08 -0.34
N VAL A 98 -10.68 1.83 -0.78
CA VAL A 98 -10.55 1.47 -2.20
C VAL A 98 -11.75 0.61 -2.58
N ARG A 99 -12.40 0.96 -3.70
CA ARG A 99 -13.52 0.21 -4.27
C ARG A 99 -13.28 0.03 -5.77
N LEU A 100 -13.02 -1.20 -6.20
CA LEU A 100 -12.79 -1.51 -7.62
C LEU A 100 -14.08 -1.94 -8.32
N THR A 101 -14.17 -1.68 -9.63
CA THR A 101 -15.32 -2.06 -10.49
C THR A 101 -15.03 -3.27 -11.36
#